data_AF-A0A2E4PEY7-F1
#
_entry.id   AF-A0A2E4PEY7-F1
#
_cell.length_a   1.000
_cell.length_b   1.000
_cell.length_c   1.000
_cell.angle_alpha   90.00
_cell.angle_beta   90.00
_cell.angle_gamma   90.00
#
_symmetry.space_group_name_H-M   'P 1'
#
loop_
_entity.id
_entity.type
_entity.pdbx_description
1 polymer ?
#
loop_
_entity_poly.entity_id
_entity_poly.type
_entity_poly.pdbx_seq_one_letter_code
_entity_poly.pdbx_strand_id
1 'polypeptide(L)'
;MKKIIAVFAMMLAFGYTANAQQKKVATPAQQQETIDREALKKAVMKDITALSENMEISDSQLTNLKGLFEYKHQALADKTLNKERRDAISEAIEAKLRSGLPQDQVGKLDENPQLLYQLTH
;
A
#
# COMPACT_ATOMS: atom_id res chain seq x y z
N MET A 1 -28.83 -15.76 -41.72
CA MET A 1 -29.00 -14.29 -41.65
C MET A 1 -29.01 -13.87 -40.19
N LYS A 2 -27.93 -13.23 -39.74
CA LYS A 2 -27.74 -12.76 -38.35
C LYS A 2 -28.07 -11.27 -38.33
N LYS A 3 -29.19 -10.90 -37.71
CA LYS A 3 -29.60 -9.48 -37.56
C LYS A 3 -29.95 -9.20 -36.11
N ILE A 4 -28.95 -8.91 -35.29
CA ILE A 4 -29.10 -8.08 -34.08
C ILE A 4 -27.79 -7.32 -33.88
N ILE A 5 -27.62 -6.23 -34.61
CA ILE A 5 -26.68 -5.14 -34.31
C ILE A 5 -27.49 -3.87 -34.51
N ALA A 6 -28.00 -3.28 -33.42
CA ALA A 6 -28.43 -1.87 -33.32
C ALA A 6 -29.17 -1.64 -31.99
N VAL A 7 -28.46 -1.62 -30.86
CA VAL A 7 -28.92 -0.90 -29.67
C VAL A 7 -27.70 -0.25 -29.01
N PHE A 8 -27.14 0.75 -29.67
CA PHE A 8 -26.04 1.58 -29.17
C PHE A 8 -26.24 3.02 -29.68
N ALA A 9 -27.39 3.62 -29.38
CA ALA A 9 -27.67 5.03 -29.69
C ALA A 9 -28.94 5.55 -28.99
N MET A 10 -29.04 5.49 -27.65
CA MET A 10 -30.10 6.26 -26.96
C MET A 10 -29.88 6.46 -25.45
N MET A 11 -28.68 6.80 -25.00
CA MET A 11 -28.46 7.28 -23.62
C MET A 11 -27.44 8.43 -23.57
N LEU A 12 -27.58 9.39 -24.49
CA LEU A 12 -26.93 10.69 -24.36
C LEU A 12 -27.99 11.78 -24.46
N ALA A 13 -27.93 12.70 -23.49
CA ALA A 13 -28.74 13.89 -23.30
C ALA A 13 -30.10 13.67 -22.62
N PHE A 14 -30.15 13.85 -21.30
CA PHE A 14 -31.08 14.68 -20.50
C PHE A 14 -30.63 14.53 -19.01
N GLY A 15 -30.21 15.54 -18.25
CA GLY A 15 -30.21 16.97 -18.49
C GLY A 15 -29.25 17.68 -17.54
N TYR A 16 -28.74 18.82 -18.02
CA TYR A 16 -28.26 19.89 -17.15
C TYR A 16 -29.47 20.64 -16.60
N THR A 17 -29.69 20.59 -15.29
CA THR A 17 -30.42 21.64 -14.56
C THR A 17 -29.73 21.88 -13.22
N ALA A 18 -29.42 23.15 -12.97
CA ALA A 18 -28.64 23.66 -11.86
C ALA A 18 -29.34 23.63 -10.49
N ASN A 19 -28.52 23.79 -9.44
CA ASN A 19 -28.81 24.22 -8.07
C ASN A 19 -29.22 23.17 -7.03
N ALA A 20 -28.22 22.63 -6.31
CA ALA A 20 -28.38 22.12 -4.96
C ALA A 20 -27.33 22.76 -4.04
N GLN A 21 -27.71 23.94 -3.52
CA GLN A 21 -27.49 24.37 -2.15
C GLN A 21 -26.06 24.34 -1.60
N GLN A 22 -25.53 25.56 -1.40
CA GLN A 22 -24.72 25.89 -0.25
C GLN A 22 -25.36 25.30 1.03
N LYS A 23 -24.84 24.16 1.49
CA LYS A 23 -24.94 23.77 2.90
C LYS A 23 -23.72 22.97 3.25
N LYS A 24 -22.99 23.47 4.24
CA LYS A 24 -21.87 22.82 4.91
C LYS A 24 -22.15 21.33 5.09
N VAL A 25 -21.44 20.50 4.36
CA VAL A 25 -20.98 19.24 4.91
C VAL A 25 -19.49 19.45 5.04
N ALA A 26 -19.07 19.88 6.22
CA ALA A 26 -17.72 19.59 6.64
C ALA A 26 -17.62 18.07 6.60
N THR A 27 -17.04 17.54 5.52
CA THR A 27 -16.39 16.23 5.61
C THR A 27 -15.57 16.31 6.90
N PRO A 28 -15.69 15.35 7.83
CA PRO A 28 -14.67 15.23 8.84
C PRO A 28 -13.39 15.09 8.03
N ALA A 29 -12.56 16.13 8.05
CA ALA A 29 -11.18 15.97 7.65
C ALA A 29 -10.72 14.85 8.56
N GLN A 30 -10.58 13.64 8.00
CA GLN A 30 -9.86 12.58 8.64
C GLN A 30 -8.55 13.25 9.02
N GLN A 31 -8.38 13.44 10.32
CA GLN A 31 -7.15 13.97 10.88
C GLN A 31 -6.13 12.90 10.55
N GLN A 32 -5.53 13.02 9.37
CA GLN A 32 -4.32 12.31 9.03
C GLN A 32 -3.32 12.80 10.08
N GLU A 33 -3.09 12.01 11.12
CA GLU A 33 -2.00 12.28 12.05
C GLU A 33 -0.76 12.43 11.17
N THR A 34 -0.14 13.59 11.23
CA THR A 34 1.12 13.84 10.53
C THR A 34 2.15 12.91 11.14
N ILE A 35 2.45 11.82 10.44
CA ILE A 35 3.52 10.91 10.82
C ILE A 35 4.80 11.74 10.88
N ASP A 36 5.46 11.70 12.03
CA ASP A 36 6.77 12.32 12.21
C ASP A 36 7.72 11.75 11.14
N ARG A 37 8.17 12.63 10.24
CA ARG A 37 9.03 12.26 9.11
C ARG A 37 10.37 11.69 9.58
N GLU A 38 10.89 12.13 10.72
CA GLU A 38 12.14 11.60 11.26
C GLU A 38 11.93 10.20 11.85
N ALA A 39 10.84 10.01 12.60
CA ALA A 39 10.46 8.69 13.11
C ALA A 39 10.21 7.69 11.97
N LEU A 40 9.51 8.10 10.91
CA LEU A 40 9.28 7.29 9.71
C LEU A 40 10.60 6.86 9.07
N LYS A 41 11.52 7.81 8.85
CA LYS A 41 12.84 7.51 8.28
C LYS A 41 13.62 6.50 9.14
N LYS A 42 13.59 6.66 10.47
CA LYS A 42 14.24 5.72 11.39
C LYS A 42 13.63 4.31 11.30
N ALA A 43 12.30 4.21 11.25
CA ALA A 43 11.60 2.93 11.14
C ALA A 43 11.89 2.22 9.80
N VAL A 44 11.88 2.96 8.70
CA VAL A 44 12.27 2.45 7.38
C VAL A 44 13.71 1.97 7.36
N MET A 45 14.63 2.76 7.90
CA MET A 45 16.04 2.36 7.96
C MET A 45 16.26 1.12 8.83
N LYS A 46 15.49 0.96 9.92
CA LYS A 46 15.54 -0.25 10.74
C LYS A 46 15.16 -1.50 9.95
N ASP A 47 14.13 -1.42 9.11
CA ASP A 47 13.71 -2.54 8.27
C ASP A 47 14.75 -2.86 7.19
N ILE A 48 15.32 -1.83 6.56
CA ILE A 48 16.43 -2.00 5.60
C ILE A 48 17.62 -2.65 6.27
N THR A 49 18.04 -2.19 7.45
CA THR A 49 19.15 -2.77 8.19
C THR A 49 18.89 -4.24 8.53
N ALA A 50 17.70 -4.57 9.04
CA ALA A 50 17.35 -5.95 9.37
C ALA A 50 17.40 -6.86 8.15
N LEU A 51 16.97 -6.38 6.98
CA LEU A 51 17.08 -7.14 5.74
C LEU A 51 18.54 -7.27 5.29
N SER A 52 19.32 -6.19 5.31
CA SER A 52 20.74 -6.16 4.92
C SER A 52 21.64 -7.04 5.81
N GLU A 53 21.26 -7.27 7.06
CA GLU A 53 21.97 -8.19 7.97
C GLU A 53 21.84 -9.66 7.55
N ASN A 54 20.82 -10.00 6.75
CA ASN A 54 20.52 -11.38 6.33
C ASN A 54 20.86 -11.63 4.86
N MET A 55 20.97 -10.59 4.03
CA MET A 55 21.29 -10.71 2.61
C MET A 55 21.85 -9.41 2.04
N GLU A 56 22.62 -9.53 0.97
CA GLU A 56 23.13 -8.38 0.24
C GLU A 56 22.00 -7.71 -0.55
N ILE A 57 21.90 -6.39 -0.42
CA ILE A 57 20.88 -5.58 -1.07
C ILE A 57 21.57 -4.65 -2.06
N SER A 58 21.21 -4.76 -3.33
CA SER A 58 21.72 -3.85 -4.37
C SER A 58 21.10 -2.45 -4.25
N ASP A 59 21.74 -1.44 -4.85
CA ASP A 59 21.23 -0.07 -4.85
C ASP A 59 19.85 0.05 -5.50
N SER A 60 19.57 -0.77 -6.52
CA SER A 60 18.26 -0.79 -7.18
C SER A 60 17.18 -1.39 -6.27
N GLN A 61 17.52 -2.47 -5.54
CA GLN A 61 16.62 -3.05 -4.54
C GLN A 61 16.38 -2.08 -3.38
N LEU A 62 17.43 -1.40 -2.91
CA LEU A 62 17.37 -0.44 -1.80
C LEU A 62 16.31 0.64 -2.02
N THR A 63 16.24 1.18 -3.25
CA THR A 63 15.25 2.22 -3.58
C THR A 63 13.82 1.68 -3.50
N ASN A 64 13.58 0.50 -4.08
CA ASN A 64 12.26 -0.14 -4.06
C ASN A 64 11.83 -0.54 -2.64
N LEU A 65 12.75 -1.09 -1.85
CA LEU A 65 12.51 -1.51 -0.47
C LEU A 65 12.23 -0.33 0.45
N LYS A 66 12.94 0.80 0.28
CA LYS A 66 12.63 2.04 1.01
C LYS A 66 11.20 2.49 0.77
N GLY A 67 10.76 2.52 -0.50
CA GLY A 67 9.38 2.87 -0.84
C GLY A 67 8.36 1.90 -0.25
N LEU A 68 8.66 0.59 -0.26
CA LEU A 68 7.80 -0.42 0.34
C LEU A 68 7.66 -0.24 1.86
N PHE A 69 8.77 -0.02 2.57
CA PHE A 69 8.73 0.16 4.02
C PHE A 69 8.16 1.51 4.44
N GLU A 70 8.36 2.58 3.65
CA GLU A 70 7.66 3.85 3.85
C GLU A 70 6.15 3.64 3.77
N TYR A 71 5.69 2.94 2.72
CA TYR A 71 4.28 2.59 2.57
C TYR A 71 3.77 1.73 3.73
N LYS A 72 4.51 0.70 4.16
CA LYS A 72 4.13 -0.13 5.32
C LYS A 72 3.85 0.73 6.54
N HIS A 73 4.82 1.53 6.96
CA HIS A 73 4.72 2.32 8.19
C HIS A 73 3.60 3.36 8.09
N GLN A 74 3.38 3.94 6.92
CA GLN A 74 2.27 4.86 6.69
C GLN A 74 0.91 4.18 6.72
N ALA A 75 0.77 3.03 6.07
CA ALA A 75 -0.48 2.30 5.98
C ALA A 75 -0.88 1.70 7.33
N LEU A 76 0.08 1.13 8.08
CA LEU A 76 -0.17 0.50 9.37
C LEU A 76 -0.23 1.48 10.56
N ALA A 77 0.15 2.75 10.35
CA ALA A 77 0.00 3.80 11.36
C ALA A 77 -1.47 4.21 11.60
N ASP A 78 -2.39 3.86 10.69
CA ASP A 78 -3.81 4.16 10.85
C ASP A 78 -4.41 3.34 12.01
N LYS A 79 -4.67 4.03 13.13
CA LYS A 79 -5.26 3.47 14.35
C LYS A 79 -6.72 3.02 14.18
N THR A 80 -7.37 3.36 13.07
CA THR A 80 -8.76 2.97 12.78
C THR A 80 -8.86 1.61 12.09
N LEU A 81 -7.73 1.02 11.70
CA LEU A 81 -7.71 -0.30 11.08
C LEU A 81 -8.10 -1.39 12.07
N ASN A 82 -9.05 -2.23 11.68
CA ASN A 82 -9.33 -3.48 12.37
C ASN A 82 -8.26 -4.54 12.02
N LYS A 83 -8.28 -5.67 12.74
CA LYS A 83 -7.30 -6.75 12.54
C LYS A 83 -7.27 -7.24 11.08
N GLU A 84 -8.43 -7.53 10.49
CA GLU A 84 -8.53 -8.04 9.11
C GLU A 84 -7.89 -7.09 8.09
N ARG A 85 -8.10 -5.78 8.22
CA ARG A 85 -7.49 -4.80 7.32
C ARG A 85 -5.99 -4.70 7.53
N ARG A 86 -5.51 -4.77 8.77
CA ARG A 86 -4.06 -4.80 9.04
C ARG A 86 -3.41 -6.03 8.43
N ASP A 87 -4.03 -7.20 8.62
CA ASP A 87 -3.53 -8.46 8.08
C ASP A 87 -3.49 -8.41 6.54
N ALA A 88 -4.54 -7.90 5.89
CA ALA A 88 -4.55 -7.73 4.44
C ALA A 88 -3.47 -6.77 3.92
N ILE A 89 -3.16 -5.70 4.68
CA ILE A 89 -2.05 -4.80 4.35
C ILE A 89 -0.71 -5.53 4.50
N SER A 90 -0.53 -6.28 5.59
CA SER A 90 0.68 -7.08 5.84
C SER A 90 0.90 -8.15 4.75
N GLU A 91 -0.15 -8.86 4.33
CA GLU A 91 -0.09 -9.82 3.22
C GLU A 91 0.29 -9.14 1.89
N ALA A 92 -0.26 -7.96 1.61
CA ALA A 92 0.11 -7.21 0.41
C ALA A 92 1.56 -6.72 0.43
N ILE A 93 2.07 -6.32 1.61
CA ILE A 93 3.48 -5.95 1.81
C ILE A 93 4.37 -7.17 1.61
N GLU A 94 4.01 -8.32 2.17
CA GLU A 94 4.74 -9.57 1.99
C GLU A 94 4.82 -9.97 0.52
N ALA A 95 3.69 -9.98 -0.19
CA ALA A 95 3.64 -10.31 -1.62
C ALA A 95 4.55 -9.38 -2.44
N LYS A 96 4.53 -8.08 -2.15
CA LYS A 96 5.41 -7.11 -2.81
C LYS A 96 6.87 -7.31 -2.47
N LEU A 97 7.21 -7.55 -1.20
CA LEU A 97 8.57 -7.85 -0.75
C LEU A 97 9.13 -9.05 -1.52
N ARG A 98 8.37 -10.15 -1.56
CA ARG A 98 8.76 -11.37 -2.28
C ARG A 98 8.92 -11.13 -3.78
N SER A 99 8.05 -10.33 -4.39
CA SER A 99 8.14 -10.00 -5.81
C SER A 99 9.34 -9.12 -6.18
N GLY A 100 9.86 -8.35 -5.21
CA GLY A 100 10.98 -7.43 -5.41
C GLY A 100 12.36 -8.05 -5.15
N LEU A 101 12.40 -9.31 -4.72
CA LEU A 101 13.63 -10.02 -4.37
C LEU A 101 13.83 -11.22 -5.33
N PRO A 102 15.09 -11.56 -5.68
CA PRO A 102 15.41 -12.79 -6.38
C PRO A 102 15.10 -14.01 -5.51
N GLN A 103 14.90 -15.17 -6.15
CA GLN A 103 14.39 -16.37 -5.50
C GLN A 103 15.30 -16.89 -4.36
N ASP A 104 16.61 -16.71 -4.48
CA ASP A 104 17.59 -17.05 -3.43
C ASP A 104 17.41 -16.18 -2.18
N GLN A 105 17.08 -14.90 -2.35
CA GLN A 105 16.78 -13.98 -1.25
C GLN A 105 15.41 -14.25 -0.64
N VAL A 106 14.42 -14.64 -1.45
CA VAL A 106 13.12 -15.09 -0.94
C VAL A 106 13.28 -16.35 -0.07
N GLY A 107 14.11 -17.31 -0.49
CA GLY A 107 14.39 -18.50 0.32
C GLY A 107 14.97 -18.17 1.70
N LYS A 108 15.87 -17.18 1.78
CA LYS A 108 16.40 -16.69 3.07
C LYS A 108 15.35 -16.05 3.95
N LEU A 109 14.33 -15.40 3.37
CA LEU A 109 13.19 -14.89 4.15
C LEU A 109 12.32 -16.02 4.69
N ASP A 110 12.09 -17.07 3.90
CA ASP A 110 11.30 -18.23 4.31
C ASP A 110 11.95 -19.02 5.45
N GLU A 111 13.28 -19.05 5.48
CA GLU A 111 14.06 -19.64 6.58
C GLU A 111 14.06 -18.76 7.85
N ASN A 112 13.63 -17.49 7.76
CA ASN A 112 13.61 -16.55 8.88
C ASN A 112 12.21 -15.92 9.06
N PRO A 113 11.23 -16.68 9.61
CA PRO A 113 9.86 -16.20 9.80
C PRO A 113 9.77 -14.99 10.74
N GLN A 114 10.71 -14.84 11.67
CA GLN A 114 10.77 -13.68 12.56
C GLN A 114 11.13 -12.41 11.80
N LEU A 115 12.13 -12.48 10.92
CA LEU A 115 12.48 -11.37 10.03
C LEU A 115 11.29 -11.03 9.12
N LEU A 116 10.69 -12.03 8.49
CA LEU A 116 9.54 -11.82 7.62
C LEU A 116 8.39 -11.09 8.34
N TYR A 117 8.08 -11.51 9.57
CA TYR A 117 7.07 -10.85 10.39
C TYR A 117 7.43 -9.39 10.68
N GLN A 118 8.66 -9.11 11.09
CA GLN A 118 9.14 -7.74 11.33
C GLN A 118 9.02 -6.84 10.08
N LEU A 119 9.31 -7.40 8.90
CA LEU A 119 9.29 -6.64 7.66
C LEU A 119 7.87 -6.35 7.14
N THR A 120 6.85 -7.07 7.63
CA THR A 120 5.49 -7.05 7.06
C THR A 120 4.41 -6.55 8.02
N HIS A 121 4.62 -6.58 9.34
CA HIS A 121 3.64 -6.20 10.37
C HIS A 121 4.02 -4.95 11.16
#